data_AF-A0A3C0IYI2-F1
#
_entry.id   AF-A0A3C0IYI2-F1
#
_cell.length_a   1.000
_cell.length_b   1.000
_cell.length_c   1.000
_cell.angle_alpha   90.00
_cell.angle_beta   90.00
_cell.angle_gamma   90.00
#
_symmetry.space_group_name_H-M   'P 1'
#
loop_
_entity.id
_entity.type
_entity.pdbx_description
1 polymer ?
#
loop_
_entity_poly.entity_id
_entity_poly.type
_entity_poly.pdbx_seq_one_letter_code
_entity_poly.pdbx_strand_id
1 'polypeptide(L)' 'YGFPIGGVGAMRLEDGVITPGGIGFDINCGVRLVKTNLELADAVPKIKSWIDRLYCDVPSGLGARGPIQLG' A
#
# COMPACT_ATOMS: atom_id res chain seq x y z
N TYR A 1 -12.94 -15.88 2.63
CA TYR A 1 -13.34 -14.62 3.30
C TYR A 1 -14.32 -14.99 4.41
N GLY A 2 -14.11 -14.54 5.65
CA GLY A 2 -14.92 -14.98 6.80
C GLY A 2 -14.81 -14.05 8.00
N PHE A 3 -13.60 -13.59 8.35
CA PHE A 3 -13.43 -12.54 9.36
C PHE A 3 -13.88 -11.18 8.79
N PRO A 4 -14.38 -10.25 9.63
CA PRO A 4 -14.70 -8.90 9.21
C PRO A 4 -13.42 -8.10 8.90
N ILE A 5 -13.46 -7.23 7.88
CA ILE A 5 -12.40 -6.24 7.65
C ILE A 5 -12.26 -5.35 8.89
N GLY A 6 -11.01 -5.09 9.30
CA GLY A 6 -10.70 -4.35 10.53
C GLY A 6 -10.76 -5.19 11.81
N GLY A 7 -11.08 -6.48 11.71
CA GLY A 7 -11.01 -7.41 12.83
C GLY A 7 -9.55 -7.72 13.22
N VAL A 8 -9.33 -7.91 14.51
CA VAL A 8 -8.04 -8.38 15.06
C VAL A 8 -8.31 -9.65 15.86
N GLY A 9 -7.55 -10.71 15.60
CA GLY A 9 -7.60 -11.96 16.36
C GLY A 9 -6.19 -12.39 16.76
N ALA A 10 -5.97 -12.56 18.07
CA ALA A 10 -4.74 -13.14 18.60
C ALA A 10 -4.97 -14.63 18.91
N MET A 11 -4.04 -15.48 18.49
CA MET A 11 -4.10 -16.93 18.66
C MET A 11 -2.87 -17.41 19.43
N ARG A 12 -3.02 -18.48 20.21
CA ARG A 12 -1.89 -19.10 20.92
C ARG A 12 -0.92 -19.73 19.92
N LEU A 13 0.37 -19.73 20.25
CA LEU A 13 1.39 -20.30 19.37
C LEU A 13 1.38 -21.84 19.36
N GLU A 14 1.09 -22.47 20.49
CA GLU A 14 1.20 -23.92 20.66
C GLU A 14 0.03 -24.68 20.02
N ASP A 15 -1.19 -24.16 20.15
CA ASP A 15 -2.43 -24.86 19.79
C ASP A 15 -3.49 -23.92 19.18
N GLY A 16 -3.09 -22.71 18.78
CA GLY A 16 -3.96 -21.79 18.03
C GLY A 16 -4.10 -22.18 16.56
N VAL A 17 -4.89 -21.39 15.83
CA VAL A 17 -5.14 -21.62 14.40
C VAL A 17 -4.67 -20.44 13.56
N ILE A 18 -4.32 -20.71 12.30
CA ILE A 18 -4.15 -19.69 11.27
C ILE A 18 -5.25 -19.84 10.22
N THR A 19 -5.80 -18.72 9.77
CA THR A 19 -6.78 -18.70 8.68
C THR A 19 -6.43 -17.61 7.67
N PRO A 20 -6.25 -17.93 6.38
CA PRO A 20 -6.05 -16.91 5.34
C PRO A 20 -7.18 -15.88 5.32
N GLY A 21 -8.40 -16.30 5.67
CA GLY A 21 -9.57 -15.42 5.75
C GLY A 21 -9.52 -14.37 6.85
N GLY A 22 -8.63 -14.52 7.84
CA GLY A 22 -8.36 -13.54 8.90
C GLY A 22 -7.20 -12.58 8.57
N ILE A 23 -6.48 -12.83 7.46
CA ILE A 23 -5.37 -11.98 6.99
C ILE A 23 -5.84 -11.10 5.83
N GLY A 24 -6.54 -11.70 4.86
CA GLY A 24 -7.00 -11.03 3.64
C GLY A 24 -6.34 -11.57 2.38
N PHE A 25 -6.91 -11.23 1.22
CA PHE A 25 -6.38 -11.65 -0.08
C PHE A 25 -5.14 -10.83 -0.48
N ASP A 26 -5.18 -9.52 -0.26
CA ASP A 26 -4.05 -8.61 -0.49
C ASP A 26 -3.18 -8.55 0.77
N ILE A 27 -2.34 -9.57 0.91
CA ILE A 27 -1.47 -9.74 2.08
C ILE A 27 -0.46 -8.60 2.09
N ASN A 28 -0.30 -7.96 3.26
CA ASN A 28 0.55 -6.78 3.44
C ASN A 28 0.08 -5.55 2.64
N CYS A 29 -1.20 -5.49 2.25
CA CYS A 29 -1.83 -4.22 1.90
C CYS A 29 -1.64 -3.25 3.08
N GLY A 30 -1.07 -2.09 2.80
CA GLY A 30 -0.61 -1.18 3.83
C GLY A 30 -0.22 0.17 3.27
N VAL A 31 0.28 1.03 4.16
CA VAL A 31 0.57 2.43 3.84
C VAL A 31 2.02 2.73 4.15
N ARG A 32 2.67 3.50 3.27
CA ARG A 32 3.98 4.10 3.50
C ARG A 32 3.86 5.61 3.45
N LEU A 33 4.41 6.28 4.47
CA LEU A 33 4.52 7.73 4.52
C LEU A 33 5.96 8.15 4.24
N VAL A 34 6.14 9.15 3.36
CA VAL A 34 7.44 9.77 3.08
C VAL A 34 7.33 11.26 3.41
N LYS A 35 8.28 11.77 4.18
CA LYS A 35 8.36 13.19 4.54
C LYS A 35 9.43 13.89 3.71
N THR A 36 9.15 15.13 3.31
CA THR A 36 10.14 16.07 2.78
C THR A 36 10.23 17.28 3.72
N ASN A 37 11.19 18.17 3.46
CA ASN A 37 11.30 19.45 4.16
C ASN A 37 10.53 20.58 3.42
N LEU A 38 9.73 20.24 2.40
CA LEU A 38 8.94 21.22 1.66
C LEU A 38 7.74 21.65 2.51
N GLU A 39 7.42 22.93 2.44
CA GLU A 39 6.20 23.46 3.01
C GLU A 39 5.08 23.53 1.95
N LEU A 40 3.86 23.81 2.39
CA LEU A 40 2.71 23.93 1.50
C LEU A 40 2.94 25.00 0.42
N ALA A 41 3.60 26.10 0.77
CA ALA A 41 3.93 27.19 -0.15
C ALA A 41 4.86 26.74 -1.30
N ASP A 42 5.74 25.76 -1.05
CA ASP A 42 6.59 25.19 -2.10
C ASP A 42 5.79 24.28 -3.06
N ALA A 43 4.77 23.61 -2.52
CA ALA A 43 4.01 22.57 -3.20
C ALA A 43 2.88 23.13 -4.07
N VAL A 44 2.09 24.07 -3.56
CA VAL A 44 0.93 24.65 -4.25
C VAL A 44 1.22 25.06 -5.70
N PRO A 45 2.30 25.81 -6.02
CA PRO A 45 2.54 26.23 -7.41
C PRO A 45 2.94 25.08 -8.34
N LYS A 46 3.38 23.94 -7.81
CA LYS A 46 3.95 22.82 -8.58
C LYS A 46 3.15 21.53 -8.49
N ILE A 47 2.08 21.50 -7.68
CA ILE A 47 1.36 20.26 -7.34
C ILE A 47 0.85 19.53 -8.57
N LYS A 48 0.36 20.27 -9.57
CA LYS A 48 -0.14 19.69 -10.82
C LYS A 48 0.97 18.95 -11.58
N SER A 49 2.10 19.62 -11.82
CA SER A 49 3.21 19.02 -12.58
C SER A 49 3.85 17.85 -11.82
N TRP A 50 3.85 17.89 -10.49
CA TRP A 50 4.31 16.77 -9.67
C TRP A 50 3.38 15.57 -9.72
N ILE A 51 2.06 15.76 -9.66
CA ILE A 51 1.09 14.68 -9.82
C ILE A 51 1.20 14.06 -11.22
N ASP A 52 1.27 14.88 -12.26
CA ASP A 52 1.45 14.41 -13.64
C ASP A 52 2.72 13.57 -13.76
N ARG A 53 3.82 14.02 -13.13
CA ARG A 53 5.08 13.28 -13.14
C ARG A 53 5.00 11.97 -12.33
N LEU A 54 4.37 11.98 -11.16
CA LEU A 54 4.16 10.78 -10.35
C LEU A 54 3.33 9.74 -11.09
N TYR A 55 2.31 10.16 -11.84
CA TYR A 55 1.50 9.24 -12.64
C TYR A 55 2.32 8.56 -13.75
N CYS A 56 3.21 9.30 -14.42
CA CYS A 56 4.10 8.74 -15.42
C CYS A 56 5.15 7.79 -14.80
N ASP A 57 5.71 8.15 -13.65
CA ASP A 57 6.82 7.42 -13.03
C ASP A 57 6.38 6.23 -12.17
N VAL A 58 5.12 6.19 -11.73
CA VAL A 58 4.55 5.12 -10.89
C VAL A 58 3.48 4.35 -11.67
N PRO A 59 3.82 3.17 -12.23
CA PRO A 59 2.87 2.35 -12.96
C PRO A 59 1.66 1.99 -12.10
N SER A 60 0.46 2.22 -12.63
CA SER A 60 -0.81 1.93 -11.96
C SER A 60 -1.83 1.36 -12.95
N GLY A 61 -2.79 0.58 -12.43
CA GLY A 61 -3.79 -0.11 -13.24
C GLY A 61 -3.58 -1.63 -13.32
N LEU A 62 -4.67 -2.36 -13.57
CA LEU A 62 -4.65 -3.81 -13.67
C LEU A 62 -3.75 -4.26 -14.84
N GLY A 63 -2.81 -5.17 -14.55
CA GLY A 63 -1.86 -5.68 -15.54
C GLY A 63 -0.67 -4.77 -15.85
N ALA A 64 -0.60 -3.57 -15.25
CA ALA A 64 0.60 -2.74 -15.32
C ALA A 64 1.80 -3.47 -14.69
N ARG A 65 2.99 -3.26 -15.24
CA ARG A 65 4.24 -3.86 -14.75
C ARG A 65 5.18 -2.77 -14.25
N GLY A 66 5.88 -3.06 -13.16
CA GLY A 66 6.94 -2.21 -12.65
C GLY A 66 8.16 -2.22 -13.58
N PRO A 67 9.01 -1.17 -13.51
CA PRO A 67 10.25 -1.10 -14.30
C PRO A 67 11.31 -2.11 -13.82
N ILE A 68 11.15 -2.67 -12.62
CA ILE A 68 12.05 -3.66 -12.04
C ILE A 68 11.45 -5.05 -12.25
N GLN A 69 12.19 -5.94 -12.90
CA GLN A 69 11.90 -7.37 -12.93
C GLN A 69 12.59 -8.03 -11.75
N LEU A 70 11.79 -8.66 -10.89
CA LEU A 70 12.29 -9.58 -9.87
C LEU A 70 12.11 -10.98 -10.47
N GLY A 71 13.20 -11.76 -10.48
CA GLY A 71 13.28 -13.09 -11.09
C GLY A 71 12.35 -14.11 -10.47
#